data_AF-A0A947REU9-F1
#
_entry.id   AF-A0A947REU9-F1
#
_cell.length_a   1.000
_cell.length_b   1.000
_cell.length_c   1.000
_cell.angle_alpha   90.00
_cell.angle_beta   90.00
_cell.angle_gamma   90.00
#
_symmetry.space_group_name_H-M   'P 1'
#
loop_
_entity.id
_entity.type
_entity.pdbx_description
1 polymer ?
#
loop_
_entity_poly.entity_id
_entity_poly.type
_entity_poly.pdbx_seq_one_letter_code
_entity_poly.pdbx_strand_id
1 'polypeptide(L)' 'VGQSKGAAVEVNGEMEIKSVKIDPQIVDPNNISRLEKEVMEAAKKALKSAKDEAAQKMKGLTGGLGLPGMF' A
#
# COMPACT_ATOMS: atom_id res chain seq x y z
N VAL A 1 -2.26 -3.77 0.87
CA VAL A 1 -3.40 -2.92 0.41
C VAL A 1 -3.44 -1.65 1.24
N GLY A 2 -3.70 -0.48 0.64
CA GLY A 2 -3.88 0.78 1.35
C GLY A 2 -5.33 1.27 1.28
N GLN A 3 -5.85 1.79 2.39
CA GLN A 3 -7.26 2.21 2.51
C GLN A 3 -7.37 3.58 3.19
N SER A 4 -8.30 4.38 2.69
CA SER A 4 -8.80 5.63 3.29
C SER A 4 -10.31 5.48 3.56
N LYS A 5 -11.00 6.56 3.96
CA LYS A 5 -12.43 6.46 4.31
C LYS A 5 -13.31 6.21 3.10
N GLY A 6 -12.87 6.61 1.90
CA GLY A 6 -13.64 6.42 0.68
C GLY A 6 -12.86 5.87 -0.52
N ALA A 7 -11.59 5.48 -0.35
CA ALA A 7 -10.84 4.83 -1.42
C ALA A 7 -9.98 3.67 -0.91
N ALA A 8 -9.80 2.66 -1.76
CA ALA A 8 -8.88 1.56 -1.53
C ALA A 8 -7.99 1.37 -2.76
N VAL A 9 -6.70 1.17 -2.53
CA VAL A 9 -5.68 0.95 -3.56
C VAL A 9 -4.89 -0.32 -3.24
N GLU A 10 -4.79 -1.19 -4.22
CA GLU A 10 -4.00 -2.42 -4.15
C GLU A 10 -2.73 -2.27 -4.98
N VAL A 11 -1.60 -2.68 -4.40
CA VAL A 11 -0.27 -2.59 -5.02
C VAL A 11 0.43 -3.95 -4.83
N ASN A 12 1.14 -4.43 -5.85
CA ASN A 12 1.93 -5.67 -5.78
C ASN A 12 3.34 -5.42 -5.20
N GLY A 13 4.14 -6.50 -5.07
CA GLY A 13 5.52 -6.41 -4.58
C GLY A 13 6.50 -5.65 -5.49
N GLU A 14 6.11 -5.40 -6.74
CA GLU A 14 6.87 -4.62 -7.73
C GLU A 14 6.49 -3.12 -7.71
N MET A 15 5.68 -2.71 -6.73
CA MET A 15 5.14 -1.35 -6.60
C MET A 15 4.20 -0.94 -7.74
N GLU A 16 3.57 -1.89 -8.42
CA GLU A 16 2.55 -1.64 -9.44
C GLU A 16 1.14 -1.66 -8.85
N ILE A 17 0.29 -0.72 -9.29
CA ILE A 17 -1.12 -0.67 -8.89
C ILE A 17 -1.90 -1.80 -9.59
N LYS A 18 -2.59 -2.62 -8.80
CA LYS A 18 -3.43 -3.72 -9.30
C LYS A 18 -4.90 -3.35 -9.37
N SER A 19 -5.38 -2.56 -8.40
CA SER A 19 -6.77 -2.11 -8.37
C SER A 19 -6.93 -0.79 -7.63
N VAL A 20 -7.95 -0.03 -8.04
CA VAL A 20 -8.43 1.16 -7.34
C VAL A 20 -9.93 1.02 -7.19
N LYS A 21 -10.43 1.19 -5.96
CA LYS A 21 -11.86 1.22 -5.64
C LYS A 21 -12.19 2.54 -4.96
N ILE A 22 -13.31 3.14 -5.37
CA ILE A 22 -13.79 4.42 -4.87
C ILE A 22 -15.20 4.19 -4.33
N ASP A 23 -15.47 4.68 -3.13
CA ASP A 23 -16.81 4.74 -2.56
C ASP A 23 -17.63 5.81 -3.32
N PRO A 24 -18.75 5.43 -3.96
CA PRO A 24 -19.61 6.40 -4.64
C PRO A 24 -20.05 7.58 -3.76
N GLN A 25 -20.13 7.39 -2.44
CA GLN A 25 -20.53 8.44 -1.49
C GLN A 25 -19.55 9.62 -1.43
N ILE A 26 -18.31 9.43 -1.88
CA ILE A 26 -17.30 10.51 -1.92
C ILE A 26 -17.16 11.14 -3.32
N VAL A 27 -17.94 10.71 -4.30
CA VAL A 27 -17.93 11.25 -5.67
C VAL A 27 -18.94 12.39 -5.78
N ASP A 28 -18.44 13.62 -5.60
CA ASP A 28 -19.21 14.85 -5.81
C ASP A 28 -18.52 15.69 -6.91
N PRO A 29 -19.15 15.93 -8.06
CA PRO A 29 -18.61 16.78 -9.13
C PRO A 29 -18.25 18.20 -8.68
N ASN A 30 -18.91 18.71 -7.63
CA ASN A 30 -18.65 20.03 -7.08
C ASN A 30 -17.49 20.02 -6.06
N ASN A 31 -17.01 18.84 -5.65
CA ASN A 31 -15.96 18.67 -4.65
C ASN A 31 -15.01 17.50 -4.99
N ILE A 32 -14.35 17.61 -6.14
CA ILE A 32 -13.35 16.63 -6.59
C ILE A 32 -12.13 16.58 -5.65
N SER A 33 -11.78 17.70 -5.00
CA SER A 33 -10.62 17.78 -4.10
C SER A 33 -10.68 16.78 -2.94
N ARG A 34 -11.88 16.51 -2.40
CA ARG A 34 -12.07 15.49 -1.37
C ARG A 34 -11.73 14.09 -1.89
N LEU A 35 -12.21 13.75 -3.09
CA LEU A 35 -11.95 12.46 -3.73
C LEU A 35 -10.46 12.26 -3.97
N GLU A 36 -9.78 13.26 -4.55
CA GLU A 36 -8.35 13.23 -4.83
C GLU A 36 -7.54 12.98 -3.55
N LYS A 37 -7.89 13.66 -2.45
CA LYS A 37 -7.24 13.47 -1.15
C LYS A 37 -7.38 12.04 -0.65
N GLU A 38 -8.58 11.47 -0.68
CA GLU A 38 -8.84 10.10 -0.21
C GLU A 38 -8.09 9.06 -1.06
N VAL A 39 -8.02 9.24 -2.37
CA VAL A 39 -7.26 8.36 -3.28
C VAL A 39 -5.75 8.48 -3.01
N MET A 40 -5.23 9.70 -2.87
CA MET A 40 -3.82 9.95 -2.55
C MET A 40 -3.42 9.29 -1.22
N GLU A 41 -4.25 9.41 -0.17
CA GLU A 41 -3.98 8.77 1.11
C GLU A 41 -3.97 7.24 1.01
N ALA A 42 -4.95 6.66 0.31
CA ALA A 42 -5.01 5.21 0.11
C ALA A 42 -3.78 4.70 -0.66
N ALA A 43 -3.38 5.37 -1.74
CA ALA A 43 -2.19 5.02 -2.52
C ALA A 43 -0.90 5.10 -1.69
N LYS A 44 -0.72 6.17 -0.91
CA LYS A 44 0.45 6.34 -0.04
C LYS A 44 0.55 5.22 1.00
N LYS A 45 -0.57 4.83 1.61
CA LYS A 45 -0.64 3.70 2.54
C LYS A 45 -0.33 2.37 1.86
N ALA A 46 -0.83 2.16 0.63
CA ALA A 46 -0.62 0.93 -0.12
C ALA A 46 0.87 0.72 -0.45
N LEU A 47 1.52 1.77 -0.96
CA LEU A 47 2.95 1.76 -1.26
C LEU A 47 3.80 1.55 -0.01
N LYS A 48 3.43 2.18 1.11
CA LYS A 48 4.12 1.97 2.39
C LYS A 48 3.99 0.52 2.86
N SER A 49 2.78 -0.04 2.84
CA SER A 49 2.53 -1.46 3.18
C SER A 49 3.39 -2.39 2.32
N ALA A 50 3.42 -2.18 1.00
CA ALA A 50 4.21 -3.02 0.09
C ALA A 50 5.72 -2.96 0.41
N LYS A 51 6.24 -1.78 0.73
CA LYS A 51 7.65 -1.62 1.16
C LYS A 51 7.93 -2.30 2.50
N ASP A 52 7.03 -2.14 3.46
CA ASP A 52 7.18 -2.74 4.79
C ASP A 52 7.10 -4.28 4.71
N GLU A 53 6.20 -4.83 3.89
CA GLU A 53 6.09 -6.27 3.61
C GLU A 53 7.35 -6.81 2.91
N ALA A 54 7.89 -6.08 1.93
CA ALA A 54 9.14 -6.46 1.26
C ALA A 54 10.32 -6.49 2.25
N ALA A 55 10.43 -5.47 3.10
CA ALA A 55 11.46 -5.42 4.14
C ALA A 55 11.29 -6.53 5.18
N GLN A 56 10.06 -6.87 5.58
CA GLN A 56 9.79 -7.98 6.47
C GLN A 56 10.17 -9.33 5.86
N LYS A 57 9.88 -9.56 4.57
CA LYS A 57 10.30 -10.77 3.86
C LYS A 57 11.82 -10.90 3.80
N MET A 58 12.54 -9.81 3.51
CA MET A 58 14.02 -9.81 3.54
C MET A 58 14.55 -10.13 4.94
N LYS A 59 14.00 -9.51 5.99
CA LYS A 59 14.37 -9.81 7.38
C LYS A 59 14.09 -11.26 7.77
N GLY A 60 12.96 -11.82 7.32
CA GLY A 60 12.63 -13.24 7.54
C GLY A 60 13.60 -14.18 6.85
N LEU A 61 14.05 -13.84 5.63
CA LEU A 61 15.07 -14.60 4.91
C LEU A 61 16.44 -14.52 5.62
N THR A 62 16.90 -13.32 5.99
CA THR A 62 18.22 -13.13 6.62
C THR A 62 18.24 -13.51 8.11
N GLY A 63 17.09 -13.56 8.77
CA GLY A 63 16.93 -13.97 10.16
C GLY A 63 16.57 -15.45 10.33
N GLY A 64 16.02 -16.10 9.29
CA GLY A 64 15.72 -17.53 9.26
C GLY A 64 16.87 -18.37 8.67
N LEU A 65 17.63 -17.83 7.72
CA LEU A 65 19.00 -18.27 7.47
C LEU A 65 19.89 -17.57 8.51
N GLY A 66 20.04 -18.13 9.70
CA GLY A 66 21.17 -17.76 10.54
C GLY A 66 22.41 -17.82 9.66
N LEU A 67 23.11 -16.69 9.50
CA LEU A 67 24.30 -16.58 8.66
C LEU A 67 25.18 -17.80 8.92
N PRO A 68 25.26 -18.77 7.98
CA PRO A 68 26.05 -19.97 8.21
C PRO A 68 27.51 -19.51 8.29
N GLY A 69 28.07 -19.46 9.51
CA GLY A 69 29.46 -19.10 9.72
C GLY A 69 29.76 -17.85 10.58
N MET A 70 28.84 -17.37 11.43
CA MET A 70 29.19 -16.40 12.47
C MET A 70 29.38 -17.10 13.84
N PHE A 71 30.39 -17.98 13.92
CA PHE A 71 31.04 -18.46 15.15
C PHE A 71 32.54 -18.23 15.02
#